data_AF-A0A538NSU4-F1
#
_entry.id   AF-A0A538NSU4-F1
#
_cell.length_a   1.000
_cell.length_b   1.000
_cell.length_c   1.000
_cell.angle_alpha   90.00
_cell.angle_beta   90.00
_cell.angle_gamma   90.00
#
_symmetry.space_group_name_H-M   'P 1'
#
loop_
_entity.id
_entity.type
_entity.pdbx_description
1 polymer ?
#
loop_
_entity_poly.entity_id
_entity_poly.type
_entity_poly.pdbx_seq_one_letter_code
_entity_poly.pdbx_strand_id
1 'polypeptide(L)'
;MSERRKPYPFDQIEPKWQAIWEERQLFHAANPGEKDFDPSKTKFYILDMFPYPSGAGLHVGHPEGYTATDIIARYKRMRGFNVLHPMGWDAFGLPAEQYAIKSGQHPAITTRENVAKFKAQLKRIGFSYDWQREINTTDPHYYKWTQWIFLQIYNSWFNPASNKAEPISTYRGADPDSVRLAYVADAPVNWCSELGTVLANEEVVDGKSEIGGFPVVRRPMRQWMLRITAYAERLLNELDGLDWPEGIKLLQRNWIGRSEGAEIRFPIPGAVDAGAAVSERGSNIIVFTTRPDTLYGATYMVLAPEHSFVDLIVTEEQWPGVREYRERTARKSDLERTDLAKEKTGVFTGAYAINPVNAERIPIWVADYVLLGYGTGAIMGVPAHDERDLEFARKFDLPIREVVHPLGGEEPIGFVGEGIAINSPVIDGLPSRQAIRKITDWLEKRGHGKSATNYKLRDWLFSRQRYWGEPLPIVWEEGKHQALDERDLPVIPPALDDYKPTATGEPPLGRATEWVRYSDKALRETNTMP
;
A
#
# COMPACT_ATOMS: atom_id res chain seq x y z
N MET A 1 19.42 50.10 -45.87
CA MET A 1 20.02 49.07 -44.99
C MET A 1 18.99 48.77 -43.92
N SER A 2 18.49 47.53 -43.86
CA SER A 2 17.47 47.12 -42.88
C SER A 2 18.06 47.20 -41.47
N GLU A 3 17.45 48.01 -40.58
CA GLU A 3 17.70 47.97 -39.14
C GLU A 3 17.31 46.59 -38.61
N ARG A 4 18.23 45.63 -38.64
CA ARG A 4 18.08 44.40 -37.86
C ARG A 4 18.08 44.81 -36.39
N ARG A 5 16.90 44.77 -35.75
CA ARG A 5 16.77 44.89 -34.29
C ARG A 5 17.80 43.97 -33.64
N LYS A 6 18.65 44.53 -32.79
CA LYS A 6 19.58 43.72 -31.97
C LYS A 6 18.75 42.71 -31.16
N PRO A 7 19.16 41.44 -31.08
CA PRO A 7 18.47 40.44 -30.28
C PRO A 7 18.43 40.88 -28.82
N TYR A 8 17.36 40.53 -28.11
CA TYR A 8 17.23 40.82 -26.68
C TYR A 8 18.33 40.06 -25.90
N PRO A 9 19.13 40.74 -25.03
CA PRO A 9 20.33 40.15 -24.42
C PRO A 9 19.99 39.36 -23.16
N PHE A 10 19.36 38.18 -23.33
CA PHE A 10 18.99 37.28 -22.22
C PHE A 10 20.19 36.92 -21.32
N ASP A 11 21.35 36.69 -21.95
CA ASP A 11 22.63 36.34 -21.31
C ASP A 11 23.16 37.42 -20.34
N GLN A 12 22.75 38.68 -20.52
CA GLN A 12 23.12 39.79 -19.65
C GLN A 12 22.03 40.10 -18.62
N ILE A 13 20.76 39.97 -19.01
CA ILE A 13 19.62 40.41 -18.18
C ILE A 13 19.24 39.37 -17.14
N GLU A 14 19.20 38.08 -17.49
CA GLU A 14 18.77 37.03 -16.56
C GLU A 14 19.72 36.90 -15.36
N PRO A 15 21.06 36.77 -15.53
CA PRO A 15 21.96 36.64 -14.39
C PRO A 15 21.95 37.87 -13.49
N LYS A 16 21.80 39.07 -14.07
CA LYS A 16 21.69 40.32 -13.33
C LYS A 16 20.51 40.29 -12.35
N TRP A 17 19.32 39.94 -12.81
CA TRP A 17 18.14 39.93 -11.94
C TRP A 17 18.16 38.79 -10.94
N GLN A 18 18.62 37.60 -11.35
CA GLN A 18 18.79 36.46 -10.45
C GLN A 18 19.74 36.81 -9.28
N ALA A 19 20.88 37.46 -9.58
CA ALA A 19 21.81 37.92 -8.55
C ALA A 19 21.16 38.93 -7.59
N ILE A 20 20.42 39.92 -8.12
CA ILE A 20 19.71 40.91 -7.29
C ILE A 20 18.68 40.25 -6.38
N TRP A 21 17.91 39.28 -6.88
CA TRP A 21 16.89 38.58 -6.10
C TRP A 21 17.49 37.73 -4.99
N GLU A 22 18.60 37.04 -5.28
CA GLU A 22 19.33 36.23 -4.30
C GLU A 22 20.00 37.10 -3.23
N GLU A 23 20.77 38.12 -3.62
CA GLU A 23 21.50 39.01 -2.70
C GLU A 23 20.56 39.69 -1.71
N ARG A 24 19.38 40.11 -2.19
CA ARG A 24 18.36 40.77 -1.38
C ARG A 24 17.38 39.81 -0.72
N GLN A 25 17.52 38.51 -0.97
CA GLN A 25 16.66 37.45 -0.44
C GLN A 25 15.16 37.74 -0.67
N LEU A 26 14.79 38.29 -1.83
CA LEU A 26 13.44 38.83 -2.09
C LEU A 26 12.32 37.78 -2.00
N PHE A 27 12.68 36.52 -2.05
CA PHE A 27 11.75 35.39 -2.03
C PHE A 27 11.69 34.68 -0.69
N HIS A 28 12.49 35.11 0.29
CA HIS A 28 12.43 34.58 1.65
C HIS A 28 11.05 34.84 2.27
N ALA A 29 10.44 33.80 2.80
CA ALA A 29 9.17 33.87 3.49
C ALA A 29 9.42 34.00 5.00
N ALA A 30 9.33 35.23 5.51
CA ALA A 30 9.58 35.51 6.92
C ALA A 30 8.64 34.73 7.86
N ASN A 31 9.16 34.23 8.98
CA ASN A 31 8.38 33.60 10.04
C ASN A 31 7.67 34.62 10.94
N PRO A 32 6.59 34.23 11.63
CA PRO A 32 6.03 35.04 12.71
C PRO A 32 7.11 35.45 13.73
N GLY A 33 7.27 36.75 13.95
CA GLY A 33 8.25 37.33 14.86
C GLY A 33 9.56 37.81 14.21
N GLU A 34 9.80 37.48 12.93
CA GLU A 34 10.92 38.04 12.18
C GLU A 34 10.62 39.48 11.74
N LYS A 35 11.69 40.27 11.54
CA LYS A 35 11.62 41.71 11.27
C LYS A 35 10.71 42.07 10.09
N ASP A 36 10.73 41.26 9.04
CA ASP A 36 10.04 41.53 7.77
C ASP A 36 8.70 40.78 7.66
N PHE A 37 8.23 40.13 8.74
CA PHE A 37 6.93 39.49 8.78
C PHE A 37 5.81 40.48 9.10
N ASP A 38 4.83 40.56 8.20
CA ASP A 38 3.62 41.36 8.39
C ASP A 38 2.42 40.43 8.67
N PRO A 39 1.93 40.36 9.92
CA PRO A 39 0.79 39.51 10.27
C PRO A 39 -0.53 39.94 9.63
N SER A 40 -0.62 41.17 9.09
CA SER A 40 -1.83 41.67 8.42
C SER A 40 -1.99 41.10 7.01
N LYS A 41 -0.92 40.60 6.40
CA LYS A 41 -0.94 40.00 5.06
C LYS A 41 -1.46 38.56 5.12
N THR A 42 -2.33 38.23 4.17
CA THR A 42 -2.83 36.86 4.00
C THR A 42 -1.68 35.91 3.61
N LYS A 43 -1.56 34.77 4.31
CA LYS A 43 -0.59 33.73 3.94
C LYS A 43 -0.99 33.03 2.64
N PHE A 44 0.00 32.60 1.87
CA PHE A 44 -0.19 31.73 0.72
C PHE A 44 0.96 30.74 0.64
N TYR A 45 0.67 29.46 0.75
CA TYR A 45 1.65 28.40 0.60
C TYR A 45 1.43 27.73 -0.74
N ILE A 46 2.45 27.77 -1.60
CA ILE A 46 2.48 27.08 -2.89
C ILE A 46 3.65 26.12 -2.91
N LEU A 47 3.38 24.90 -3.38
CA LEU A 47 4.31 23.79 -3.24
C LEU A 47 4.38 23.02 -4.56
N ASP A 48 5.60 22.76 -4.98
CA ASP A 48 5.92 21.80 -6.03
C ASP A 48 6.23 20.44 -5.41
N MET A 49 5.93 19.36 -6.13
CA MET A 49 6.54 18.07 -5.80
C MET A 49 8.04 18.20 -6.05
N PHE A 50 8.83 18.22 -4.98
CA PHE A 50 10.28 18.32 -5.05
C PHE A 50 10.93 17.14 -5.82
N PRO A 51 12.03 17.36 -6.55
CA PRO A 51 12.56 16.37 -7.48
C PRO A 51 13.41 15.29 -6.81
N TYR A 52 13.44 14.12 -7.44
CA TYR A 52 14.48 13.10 -7.21
C TYR A 52 15.81 13.55 -7.84
N PRO A 53 16.93 13.65 -7.09
CA PRO A 53 18.24 14.01 -7.62
C PRO A 53 18.95 12.78 -8.23
N SER A 54 18.26 12.02 -9.09
CA SER A 54 18.69 10.73 -9.63
C SER A 54 19.12 10.75 -11.11
N GLY A 55 19.12 11.92 -11.74
CA GLY A 55 19.46 12.12 -13.16
C GLY A 55 20.66 13.02 -13.40
N ALA A 56 21.07 13.17 -14.66
CA ALA A 56 22.15 14.06 -15.07
C ALA A 56 21.77 15.56 -15.01
N GLY A 57 20.72 15.94 -14.29
CA GLY A 57 20.15 17.29 -14.24
C GLY A 57 18.64 17.28 -14.51
N LEU A 58 18.03 18.47 -14.48
CA LEU A 58 16.62 18.66 -14.82
C LEU A 58 16.35 18.28 -16.29
N HIS A 59 15.31 17.47 -16.52
CA HIS A 59 14.64 17.34 -17.83
C HIS A 59 13.51 18.37 -17.99
N VAL A 60 13.02 18.55 -19.22
CA VAL A 60 11.99 19.56 -19.59
C VAL A 60 10.68 19.47 -18.82
N GLY A 61 10.27 18.28 -18.37
CA GLY A 61 9.07 18.12 -17.53
C GLY A 61 9.15 18.81 -16.16
N HIS A 62 10.34 19.00 -15.58
CA HIS A 62 10.46 19.71 -14.30
C HIS A 62 10.05 21.19 -14.42
N PRO A 63 10.69 22.01 -15.29
CA PRO A 63 10.31 23.41 -15.41
C PRO A 63 8.89 23.60 -15.93
N GLU A 64 8.30 22.67 -16.67
CA GLU A 64 6.91 22.77 -17.12
C GLU A 64 5.95 22.96 -15.94
N GLY A 65 6.01 22.07 -14.94
CA GLY A 65 5.20 22.20 -13.72
C GLY A 65 5.61 23.38 -12.85
N TYR A 66 6.91 23.53 -12.61
CA TYR A 66 7.46 24.55 -11.69
C TYR A 66 7.25 26.00 -12.20
N THR A 67 7.10 26.19 -13.51
CA THR A 67 6.79 27.51 -14.07
C THR A 67 5.37 27.94 -13.69
N ALA A 68 4.41 27.02 -13.67
CA ALA A 68 3.03 27.33 -13.32
C ALA A 68 2.93 27.81 -11.86
N THR A 69 3.62 27.12 -10.94
CA THR A 69 3.66 27.51 -9.53
C THR A 69 4.41 28.82 -9.32
N ASP A 70 5.54 29.04 -10.00
CA ASP A 70 6.28 30.31 -9.91
C ASP A 70 5.46 31.52 -10.37
N ILE A 71 4.68 31.38 -11.46
CA ILE A 71 3.77 32.43 -11.93
C ILE A 71 2.78 32.81 -10.83
N ILE A 72 2.15 31.82 -10.17
CA ILE A 72 1.19 32.06 -9.10
C ILE A 72 1.88 32.64 -7.86
N ALA A 73 3.07 32.14 -7.49
CA ALA A 73 3.85 32.64 -6.37
C ALA A 73 4.16 34.13 -6.54
N ARG A 74 4.68 34.52 -7.71
CA ARG A 74 4.98 35.92 -8.05
C ARG A 74 3.72 36.78 -8.06
N TYR A 75 2.64 36.30 -8.70
CA TYR A 75 1.36 36.99 -8.72
C TYR A 75 0.85 37.27 -7.31
N LYS A 76 0.82 36.26 -6.43
CA LYS A 76 0.35 36.41 -5.03
C LYS A 76 1.25 37.35 -4.25
N ARG A 77 2.56 37.28 -4.42
CA ARG A 77 3.52 38.20 -3.77
C ARG A 77 3.24 39.66 -4.19
N MET A 78 3.01 39.91 -5.48
CA MET A 78 2.64 41.23 -6.01
C MET A 78 1.25 41.71 -5.56
N ARG A 79 0.36 40.79 -5.20
CA ARG A 79 -0.96 41.08 -4.59
C ARG A 79 -0.90 41.31 -3.08
N GLY A 80 0.29 41.30 -2.48
CA GLY A 80 0.49 41.61 -1.06
C GLY A 80 0.35 40.41 -0.11
N PHE A 81 0.41 39.18 -0.61
CA PHE A 81 0.38 37.97 0.24
C PHE A 81 1.76 37.68 0.86
N ASN A 82 1.75 37.03 2.02
CA ASN A 82 2.93 36.35 2.57
C ASN A 82 3.08 34.99 1.88
N VAL A 83 3.93 34.94 0.84
CA VAL A 83 4.07 33.75 0.00
C VAL A 83 5.24 32.88 0.48
N LEU A 84 4.95 31.64 0.84
CA LEU A 84 5.95 30.57 0.98
C LEU A 84 5.95 29.73 -0.30
N HIS A 85 7.09 29.71 -0.99
CA HIS A 85 7.35 28.86 -2.16
C HIS A 85 8.68 28.13 -1.92
N PRO A 86 8.67 26.96 -1.25
CA PRO A 86 9.89 26.26 -0.88
C PRO A 86 10.31 25.27 -1.98
N MET A 87 11.53 24.76 -1.86
CA MET A 87 12.03 23.66 -2.66
C MET A 87 12.91 22.77 -1.80
N GLY A 88 13.08 21.51 -2.18
CA GLY A 88 13.98 20.57 -1.51
C GLY A 88 14.37 19.43 -2.44
N TRP A 89 14.84 18.34 -1.85
CA TRP A 89 15.34 17.17 -2.59
C TRP A 89 14.83 15.89 -1.97
N ASP A 90 14.12 15.10 -2.78
CA ASP A 90 13.73 13.74 -2.41
C ASP A 90 14.86 12.78 -2.76
N ALA A 91 15.82 12.67 -1.85
CA ALA A 91 17.18 12.20 -2.13
C ALA A 91 17.48 10.77 -1.67
N PHE A 92 16.63 10.18 -0.83
CA PHE A 92 16.68 8.76 -0.49
C PHE A 92 15.99 7.89 -1.55
N GLY A 93 16.08 6.58 -1.36
CA GLY A 93 15.28 5.61 -2.08
C GLY A 93 15.89 5.10 -3.38
N LEU A 94 15.09 4.29 -4.07
CA LEU A 94 15.46 3.50 -5.23
C LEU A 94 16.10 4.30 -6.39
N PRO A 95 15.60 5.50 -6.76
CA PRO A 95 16.16 6.25 -7.88
C PRO A 95 17.63 6.67 -7.67
N ALA A 96 17.96 7.23 -6.50
CA ALA A 96 19.30 7.72 -6.20
C ALA A 96 20.32 6.58 -6.10
N GLU A 97 19.92 5.46 -5.47
CA GLU A 97 20.79 4.30 -5.32
C GLU A 97 21.09 3.60 -6.66
N GLN A 98 20.10 3.50 -7.56
CA GLN A 98 20.31 2.93 -8.89
C GLN A 98 21.27 3.79 -9.73
N TYR A 99 21.19 5.11 -9.60
CA TYR A 99 22.14 6.01 -10.24
C TYR A 99 23.56 5.83 -9.68
N ALA A 100 23.69 5.68 -8.36
CA ALA A 100 24.95 5.40 -7.68
C ALA A 100 25.59 4.09 -8.17
N ILE A 101 24.80 3.00 -8.25
CA ILE A 101 25.25 1.70 -8.75
C ILE A 101 25.74 1.81 -10.20
N LYS A 102 25.01 2.52 -11.07
CA LYS A 102 25.38 2.70 -12.48
C LYS A 102 26.65 3.52 -12.66
N SER A 103 26.87 4.52 -11.82
CA SER A 103 28.07 5.38 -11.85
C SER A 103 29.28 4.78 -11.14
N GLY A 104 29.08 3.73 -10.32
CA GLY A 104 30.13 3.11 -9.52
C GLY A 104 30.60 3.99 -8.35
N GLN A 105 29.84 5.00 -7.97
CA GLN A 105 30.15 5.94 -6.90
C GLN A 105 29.19 5.78 -5.73
N HIS A 106 29.66 6.02 -4.49
CA HIS A 106 28.81 5.93 -3.30
C HIS A 106 27.61 6.89 -3.40
N PRO A 107 26.39 6.47 -3.03
CA PRO A 107 25.17 7.25 -3.23
C PRO A 107 25.16 8.63 -2.54
N ALA A 108 25.83 8.77 -1.40
CA ALA A 108 26.01 10.09 -0.76
C ALA A 108 26.76 11.11 -1.64
N ILE A 109 27.74 10.65 -2.42
CA ILE A 109 28.55 11.52 -3.28
C ILE A 109 27.71 11.96 -4.48
N THR A 110 27.09 11.00 -5.18
CA THR A 110 26.26 11.27 -6.36
C THR A 110 25.07 12.14 -6.03
N THR A 111 24.40 11.87 -4.91
CA THR A 111 23.28 12.67 -4.41
C THR A 111 23.69 14.12 -4.18
N ARG A 112 24.80 14.35 -3.47
CA ARG A 112 25.31 15.71 -3.19
C ARG A 112 25.63 16.48 -4.48
N GLU A 113 26.28 15.82 -5.44
CA GLU A 113 26.61 16.42 -6.74
C GLU A 113 25.37 16.74 -7.56
N ASN A 114 24.40 15.83 -7.60
CA ASN A 114 23.14 16.01 -8.32
C ASN A 114 22.29 17.12 -7.69
N VAL A 115 22.18 17.17 -6.36
CA VAL A 115 21.49 18.26 -5.64
C VAL A 115 22.11 19.62 -6.01
N ALA A 116 23.44 19.74 -5.94
CA ALA A 116 24.12 20.98 -6.31
C ALA A 116 23.85 21.39 -7.77
N LYS A 117 23.85 20.42 -8.68
CA LYS A 117 23.55 20.62 -10.10
C LYS A 117 22.11 21.07 -10.33
N PHE A 118 21.13 20.38 -9.74
CA PHE A 118 19.71 20.72 -9.87
C PHE A 118 19.43 22.11 -9.30
N LYS A 119 19.99 22.42 -8.12
CA LYS A 119 19.88 23.76 -7.51
C LYS A 119 20.40 24.84 -8.44
N ALA A 120 21.60 24.65 -9.02
CA ALA A 120 22.18 25.60 -9.96
C ALA A 120 21.30 25.80 -11.21
N GLN A 121 20.72 24.72 -11.74
CA GLN A 121 19.81 24.79 -12.89
C GLN A 121 18.50 25.52 -12.54
N LEU A 122 17.87 25.21 -11.40
CA LEU A 122 16.65 25.90 -10.95
C LEU A 122 16.90 27.39 -10.70
N LYS A 123 18.02 27.75 -10.09
CA LYS A 123 18.43 29.16 -9.91
C LYS A 123 18.64 29.88 -11.25
N ARG A 124 19.23 29.21 -12.24
CA ARG A 124 19.44 29.75 -13.58
C ARG A 124 18.15 29.94 -14.37
N ILE A 125 17.11 29.15 -14.12
CA ILE A 125 15.77 29.39 -14.67
C ILE A 125 15.13 30.62 -14.00
N GLY A 126 15.49 30.91 -12.75
CA GLY A 126 15.06 32.10 -12.03
C GLY A 126 13.74 31.94 -11.28
N PHE A 127 13.39 30.72 -10.87
CA PHE A 127 12.21 30.48 -10.02
C PHE A 127 12.34 31.17 -8.65
N SER A 128 11.20 31.59 -8.09
CA SER A 128 11.11 32.41 -6.89
C SER A 128 11.01 31.64 -5.58
N TYR A 129 11.87 30.62 -5.45
CA TYR A 129 11.97 29.77 -4.27
C TYR A 129 12.62 30.45 -3.07
N ASP A 130 12.17 30.09 -1.87
CA ASP A 130 12.84 30.38 -0.62
C ASP A 130 13.94 29.34 -0.33
N TRP A 131 15.15 29.60 -0.84
CA TRP A 131 16.29 28.71 -0.63
C TRP A 131 16.79 28.62 0.81
N GLN A 132 16.30 29.46 1.74
CA GLN A 132 16.61 29.31 3.17
C GLN A 132 15.84 28.16 3.82
N ARG A 133 14.79 27.67 3.15
CA ARG A 133 13.97 26.54 3.58
C ARG A 133 14.23 25.28 2.76
N GLU A 134 15.40 25.22 2.14
CA GLU A 134 15.85 24.03 1.43
C GLU A 134 15.95 22.85 2.39
N ILE A 135 15.32 21.74 2.01
CA ILE A 135 15.42 20.46 2.72
C ILE A 135 16.04 19.40 1.83
N ASN A 136 16.70 18.43 2.44
CA ASN A 136 17.21 17.24 1.75
C ASN A 136 16.84 16.03 2.61
N THR A 137 16.11 15.06 2.05
CA THR A 137 15.65 13.91 2.83
C THR A 137 16.80 13.03 3.36
N THR A 138 18.00 13.12 2.76
CA THR A 138 19.21 12.44 3.23
C THR A 138 19.95 13.14 4.38
N ASP A 139 19.50 14.32 4.80
CA ASP A 139 20.08 15.03 5.94
C ASP A 139 19.62 14.38 7.27
N PRO A 140 20.53 13.98 8.18
CA PRO A 140 20.17 13.47 9.51
C PRO A 140 19.27 14.39 10.32
N HIS A 141 19.35 15.71 10.11
CA HIS A 141 18.44 16.66 10.76
C HIS A 141 17.02 16.59 10.21
N TYR A 142 16.84 16.12 8.97
CA TYR A 142 15.53 15.86 8.37
C TYR A 142 15.00 14.50 8.81
N TYR A 143 15.69 13.41 8.50
CA TYR A 143 15.17 12.06 8.75
C TYR A 143 15.14 11.65 10.23
N LYS A 144 15.76 12.44 11.13
CA LYS A 144 15.45 12.35 12.57
C LYS A 144 13.94 12.44 12.82
N TRP A 145 13.26 13.35 12.11
CA TRP A 145 11.84 13.60 12.31
C TRP A 145 10.97 12.51 11.68
N THR A 146 11.39 11.92 10.57
CA THR A 146 10.67 10.78 9.97
C THR A 146 10.83 9.53 10.85
N GLN A 147 12.02 9.28 11.41
CA GLN A 147 12.23 8.27 12.45
C GLN A 147 11.37 8.53 13.69
N TRP A 148 11.31 9.77 14.15
CA TRP A 148 10.44 10.15 15.27
C TRP A 148 8.95 9.92 14.95
N ILE A 149 8.48 10.29 13.76
CA ILE A 149 7.10 10.03 13.30
C ILE A 149 6.83 8.53 13.28
N PHE A 150 7.76 7.72 12.79
CA PHE A 150 7.63 6.26 12.83
C PHE A 150 7.48 5.76 14.27
N LEU A 151 8.25 6.28 15.23
CA LEU A 151 8.08 5.94 16.64
C LEU A 151 6.70 6.33 17.19
N GLN A 152 6.15 7.48 16.77
CA GLN A 152 4.78 7.88 17.17
C GLN A 152 3.73 6.91 16.60
N ILE A 153 3.87 6.52 15.33
CA ILE A 153 2.97 5.56 14.69
C ILE A 153 3.11 4.18 15.33
N TYR A 154 4.34 3.72 15.54
CA TYR A 154 4.64 2.47 16.23
C TYR A 154 4.02 2.45 17.63
N ASN A 155 4.13 3.53 18.40
CA ASN A 155 3.54 3.61 19.73
C ASN A 155 2.06 4.00 19.74
N SER A 156 1.33 3.80 18.64
CA SER A 156 -0.10 4.12 18.51
C SER A 156 -0.92 2.94 17.98
N TRP A 157 -2.21 2.96 18.31
CA TRP A 157 -3.25 2.14 17.69
C TRP A 157 -4.42 3.03 17.26
N PHE A 158 -5.21 2.60 16.28
CA PHE A 158 -6.43 3.32 15.90
C PHE A 158 -7.59 2.89 16.80
N ASN A 159 -8.17 3.83 17.54
CA ASN A 159 -9.34 3.56 18.38
C ASN A 159 -10.63 3.86 17.57
N PRO A 160 -11.43 2.84 17.20
CA PRO A 160 -12.64 3.05 16.40
C PRO A 160 -13.71 3.88 17.13
N ALA A 161 -13.74 3.86 18.47
CA ALA A 161 -14.72 4.61 19.24
C ALA A 161 -14.46 6.12 19.22
N SER A 162 -13.19 6.53 19.13
CA SER A 162 -12.78 7.93 19.07
C SER A 162 -12.41 8.41 17.65
N ASN A 163 -12.37 7.48 16.69
CA ASN A 163 -12.05 7.70 15.27
C ASN A 163 -10.67 8.34 15.03
N LYS A 164 -9.68 8.03 15.88
CA LYS A 164 -8.32 8.60 15.82
C LYS A 164 -7.27 7.63 16.39
N ALA A 165 -6.00 7.94 16.13
CA ALA A 165 -4.88 7.30 16.83
C ALA A 165 -4.90 7.64 18.32
N GLU A 166 -4.57 6.64 19.14
CA GLU A 166 -4.30 6.77 20.57
C GLU A 166 -3.01 6.02 20.93
N PRO A 167 -2.33 6.38 22.04
CA PRO A 167 -1.15 5.67 22.48
C PRO A 167 -1.43 4.17 22.69
N ILE A 168 -0.54 3.30 22.24
CA ILE A 168 -0.69 1.84 22.36
C ILE A 168 -0.85 1.39 23.82
N SER A 169 -0.32 2.18 24.77
CA SER A 169 -0.48 1.97 26.21
C SER A 169 -1.92 2.14 26.72
N THR A 170 -2.83 2.74 25.94
CA THR A 170 -4.27 2.83 26.27
C THR A 170 -5.04 1.58 25.86
N TYR A 171 -4.49 0.74 24.98
CA TYR A 171 -5.09 -0.53 24.60
C TYR A 171 -5.12 -1.48 25.81
N ARG A 172 -6.19 -2.29 25.92
CA ARG A 172 -6.42 -3.22 27.05
C ARG A 172 -6.53 -4.69 26.63
N GLY A 173 -6.36 -4.98 25.33
CA GLY A 173 -6.31 -6.35 24.84
C GLY A 173 -4.98 -7.03 25.12
N ALA A 174 -4.93 -8.35 24.91
CA ALA A 174 -3.76 -9.18 25.24
C ALA A 174 -2.58 -9.02 24.27
N ASP A 175 -2.85 -8.65 23.01
CA ASP A 175 -1.84 -8.51 21.96
C ASP A 175 -1.86 -7.09 21.37
N PRO A 176 -0.95 -6.20 21.80
CA PRO A 176 -0.83 -4.85 21.24
C PRO A 176 -0.50 -4.82 19.74
N ASP A 177 0.27 -5.78 19.22
CA ASP A 177 0.70 -5.76 17.82
C ASP A 177 -0.46 -6.03 16.86
N SER A 178 -1.51 -6.75 17.32
CA SER A 178 -2.76 -6.93 16.58
C SER A 178 -3.47 -5.63 16.20
N VAL A 179 -3.23 -4.53 16.95
CA VAL A 179 -3.87 -3.22 16.72
C VAL A 179 -2.88 -2.08 16.45
N ARG A 180 -1.59 -2.31 16.67
CA ARG A 180 -0.52 -1.34 16.44
C ARG A 180 -0.54 -0.82 15.00
N LEU A 181 -0.27 0.47 14.82
CA LEU A 181 -0.29 1.10 13.50
C LEU A 181 0.96 0.83 12.66
N ALA A 182 2.13 0.62 13.27
CA ALA A 182 3.30 0.07 12.60
C ALA A 182 3.62 -1.30 13.19
N TYR A 183 3.50 -2.37 12.42
CA TYR A 183 3.60 -3.74 12.91
C TYR A 183 4.40 -4.62 11.97
N VAL A 184 4.81 -5.79 12.47
CA VAL A 184 5.57 -6.77 11.69
C VAL A 184 4.63 -7.87 11.21
N ALA A 185 4.75 -8.26 9.95
CA ALA A 185 4.04 -9.42 9.41
C ALA A 185 4.90 -10.19 8.41
N ASP A 186 4.72 -11.51 8.36
CA ASP A 186 5.12 -12.29 7.20
C ASP A 186 4.10 -12.06 6.09
N ALA A 187 4.50 -11.32 5.07
CA ALA A 187 3.66 -11.02 3.94
C ALA A 187 4.25 -11.64 2.66
N PRO A 188 3.42 -12.15 1.74
CA PRO A 188 3.86 -12.26 0.36
C PRO A 188 4.16 -10.84 -0.12
N VAL A 189 5.43 -10.59 -0.43
CA VAL A 189 5.96 -9.31 -0.88
C VAL A 189 6.22 -9.33 -2.38
N ASN A 190 6.11 -8.17 -3.00
CA ASN A 190 6.47 -7.97 -4.40
C ASN A 190 7.99 -7.87 -4.50
N TRP A 191 8.66 -8.97 -4.85
CA TRP A 191 10.12 -9.04 -4.94
C TRP A 191 10.60 -8.82 -6.39
N CYS A 192 11.47 -7.83 -6.59
CA CYS A 192 12.16 -7.62 -7.86
C CYS A 192 13.61 -8.11 -7.75
N SER A 193 13.99 -9.13 -8.51
CA SER A 193 15.33 -9.75 -8.40
C SER A 193 16.42 -8.86 -8.95
N GLU A 194 16.12 -8.10 -10.00
CA GLU A 194 17.02 -7.17 -10.66
C GLU A 194 17.33 -5.95 -9.78
N LEU A 195 16.35 -5.51 -9.00
CA LEU A 195 16.51 -4.43 -8.02
C LEU A 195 16.98 -4.95 -6.65
N GLY A 196 16.87 -6.26 -6.39
CA GLY A 196 17.18 -6.91 -5.12
C GLY A 196 16.41 -6.31 -3.93
N THR A 197 15.15 -5.96 -4.10
CA THR A 197 14.30 -5.40 -3.03
C THR A 197 12.85 -5.78 -3.20
N VAL A 198 12.12 -5.71 -2.09
CA VAL A 198 10.66 -5.60 -2.10
C VAL A 198 10.19 -4.25 -2.61
N LEU A 199 9.00 -4.25 -3.21
CA LEU A 199 8.26 -3.09 -3.69
C LEU A 199 6.90 -3.05 -3.00
N ALA A 200 6.36 -1.86 -2.76
CA ALA A 200 4.96 -1.69 -2.36
C ALA A 200 4.01 -2.03 -3.53
N ASN A 201 2.70 -2.11 -3.28
CA ASN A 201 1.75 -2.38 -4.35
C ASN A 201 1.69 -1.22 -5.35
N GLU A 202 1.89 0.00 -4.85
CA GLU A 202 1.91 1.25 -5.59
C GLU A 202 3.10 1.34 -6.56
N GLU A 203 4.20 0.62 -6.26
CA GLU A 203 5.43 0.58 -7.06
C GLU A 203 5.44 -0.55 -8.11
N VAL A 204 4.32 -1.29 -8.25
CA VAL A 204 4.16 -2.37 -9.22
C VAL A 204 3.12 -2.00 -10.26
N VAL A 205 3.58 -1.80 -11.49
CA VAL A 205 2.74 -1.47 -12.64
C VAL A 205 2.77 -2.63 -13.61
N ASP A 206 1.60 -3.19 -13.92
CA ASP A 206 1.46 -4.32 -14.83
C ASP A 206 2.35 -5.54 -14.49
N GLY A 207 2.50 -5.85 -13.19
CA GLY A 207 3.32 -6.97 -12.71
C GLY A 207 4.83 -6.73 -12.82
N LYS A 208 5.22 -5.49 -13.12
CA LYS A 208 6.61 -5.05 -13.26
C LYS A 208 6.91 -3.92 -12.29
N SER A 209 8.18 -3.74 -11.95
CA SER A 209 8.61 -2.58 -11.16
C SER A 209 8.34 -1.28 -11.93
N GLU A 210 7.76 -0.28 -11.26
CA GLU A 210 7.59 1.08 -11.80
C GLU A 210 8.93 1.62 -12.35
N ILE A 211 10.00 1.38 -11.58
CA ILE A 211 11.36 1.72 -11.97
C ILE A 211 12.00 0.55 -12.71
N GLY A 212 12.35 0.76 -13.98
CA GLY A 212 13.11 -0.19 -14.80
C GLY A 212 12.28 -1.28 -15.51
N GLY A 213 11.01 -1.48 -15.14
CA GLY A 213 10.11 -2.40 -15.83
C GLY A 213 10.50 -3.88 -15.70
N PHE A 214 11.09 -4.27 -14.56
CA PHE A 214 11.56 -5.63 -14.32
C PHE A 214 10.43 -6.52 -13.79
N PRO A 215 10.41 -7.83 -14.09
CA PRO A 215 9.43 -8.75 -13.54
C PRO A 215 9.45 -8.78 -12.00
N VAL A 216 8.26 -8.86 -11.41
CA VAL A 216 8.08 -8.93 -9.95
C VAL A 216 7.48 -10.28 -9.59
N VAL A 217 8.11 -10.99 -8.65
CA VAL A 217 7.64 -12.29 -8.14
C VAL A 217 7.20 -12.16 -6.69
N ARG A 218 6.28 -13.02 -6.24
CA ARG A 218 5.84 -13.03 -4.84
C ARG A 218 6.79 -13.90 -4.02
N ARG A 219 7.28 -13.37 -2.89
CA ARG A 219 8.08 -14.13 -1.91
C ARG A 219 7.52 -13.90 -0.51
N PRO A 220 7.43 -14.91 0.36
CA PRO A 220 7.12 -14.66 1.77
C PRO A 220 8.33 -14.04 2.46
N MET A 221 8.15 -12.87 3.07
CA MET A 221 9.20 -12.20 3.85
C MET A 221 8.60 -11.42 5.02
N ARG A 222 9.33 -11.37 6.14
CA ARG A 222 9.04 -10.49 7.26
C ARG A 222 9.21 -9.03 6.84
N GLN A 223 8.16 -8.23 6.98
CA GLN A 223 8.17 -6.80 6.66
C GLN A 223 7.55 -5.96 7.78
N TRP A 224 7.91 -4.68 7.78
CA TRP A 224 7.17 -3.64 8.47
C TRP A 224 6.01 -3.16 7.62
N MET A 225 4.84 -3.11 8.23
CA MET A 225 3.58 -2.71 7.62
C MET A 225 3.01 -1.51 8.38
N LEU A 226 2.44 -0.54 7.67
CA LEU A 226 1.63 0.53 8.26
C LEU A 226 0.15 0.24 8.04
N ARG A 227 -0.63 0.29 9.12
CA ARG A 227 -2.06 -0.02 9.16
C ARG A 227 -2.92 1.13 8.61
N ILE A 228 -2.68 1.51 7.36
CA ILE A 228 -3.44 2.56 6.67
C ILE A 228 -4.91 2.15 6.48
N THR A 229 -5.21 0.85 6.42
CA THR A 229 -6.58 0.35 6.29
C THR A 229 -7.48 0.71 7.48
N ALA A 230 -6.90 0.90 8.67
CA ALA A 230 -7.64 1.41 9.82
C ALA A 230 -8.22 2.82 9.59
N TYR A 231 -7.66 3.56 8.63
CA TYR A 231 -8.11 4.90 8.23
C TYR A 231 -8.94 4.89 6.94
N ALA A 232 -9.22 3.74 6.33
CA ALA A 232 -9.84 3.67 4.99
C ALA A 232 -11.17 4.42 4.87
N GLU A 233 -12.07 4.27 5.85
CA GLU A 233 -13.35 5.00 5.89
C GLU A 233 -13.14 6.51 5.99
N ARG A 234 -12.19 6.95 6.81
CA ARG A 234 -11.85 8.37 6.96
C ARG A 234 -11.24 8.94 5.69
N LEU A 235 -10.27 8.23 5.12
CA LEU A 235 -9.64 8.60 3.86
C LEU A 235 -10.69 8.73 2.75
N LEU A 236 -11.72 7.88 2.73
CA LEU A 236 -12.79 7.96 1.76
C LEU A 236 -13.71 9.18 2.00
N ASN A 237 -14.21 9.34 3.23
CA ASN A 237 -15.18 10.38 3.58
C ASN A 237 -14.57 11.79 3.52
N GLU A 238 -13.29 11.93 3.87
CA GLU A 238 -12.61 13.23 3.90
C GLU A 238 -12.24 13.74 2.48
N LEU A 239 -12.36 12.91 1.41
CA LEU A 239 -12.18 13.36 0.01
C LEU A 239 -13.24 14.38 -0.44
N ASP A 240 -14.46 14.29 0.10
CA ASP A 240 -15.59 15.08 -0.38
C ASP A 240 -15.36 16.59 -0.18
N GLY A 241 -14.73 16.96 0.93
CA GLY A 241 -14.42 18.35 1.28
C GLY A 241 -13.19 18.95 0.58
N LEU A 242 -12.43 18.17 -0.19
CA LEU A 242 -11.21 18.66 -0.85
C LEU A 242 -11.53 19.44 -2.13
N ASP A 243 -10.86 20.57 -2.35
CA ASP A 243 -10.88 21.31 -3.61
C ASP A 243 -9.92 20.68 -4.64
N TRP A 244 -10.19 19.42 -4.99
CA TRP A 244 -9.37 18.60 -5.90
C TRP A 244 -10.16 18.23 -7.16
N PRO A 245 -9.50 17.99 -8.30
CA PRO A 245 -10.17 17.50 -9.50
C PRO A 245 -10.91 16.19 -9.23
N GLU A 246 -12.14 16.07 -9.74
CA GLU A 246 -12.99 14.89 -9.48
C GLU A 246 -12.36 13.58 -10.00
N GLY A 247 -11.60 13.65 -11.10
CA GLY A 247 -10.85 12.49 -11.60
C GLY A 247 -9.85 11.94 -10.59
N ILE A 248 -9.16 12.80 -9.83
CA ILE A 248 -8.22 12.38 -8.78
C ILE A 248 -8.97 11.77 -7.59
N LYS A 249 -10.09 12.38 -7.19
CA LYS A 249 -10.95 11.83 -6.14
C LYS A 249 -11.46 10.45 -6.53
N LEU A 250 -11.95 10.28 -7.75
CA LEU A 250 -12.44 9.00 -8.27
C LEU A 250 -11.34 7.92 -8.28
N LEU A 251 -10.11 8.26 -8.68
CA LEU A 251 -8.97 7.34 -8.59
C LEU A 251 -8.73 6.88 -7.14
N GLN A 252 -8.75 7.79 -6.17
CA GLN A 252 -8.61 7.45 -4.75
C GLN A 252 -9.78 6.59 -4.24
N ARG A 253 -11.03 6.92 -4.58
CA ARG A 253 -12.21 6.11 -4.19
C ARG A 253 -12.12 4.69 -4.74
N ASN A 254 -11.71 4.53 -6.00
CA ASN A 254 -11.54 3.23 -6.65
C ASN A 254 -10.35 2.44 -6.08
N TRP A 255 -9.30 3.14 -5.65
CA TRP A 255 -8.15 2.53 -4.98
C TRP A 255 -8.51 2.01 -3.59
N ILE A 256 -9.20 2.85 -2.79
CA ILE A 256 -9.68 2.47 -1.46
C ILE A 256 -10.70 1.33 -1.57
N GLY A 257 -11.61 1.41 -2.53
CA GLY A 257 -12.50 0.33 -2.94
C GLY A 257 -13.36 -0.21 -1.80
N ARG A 258 -14.18 0.64 -1.18
CA ARG A 258 -15.11 0.26 -0.12
C ARG A 258 -16.22 -0.64 -0.66
N SER A 259 -16.54 -1.69 0.08
CA SER A 259 -17.62 -2.64 -0.22
C SER A 259 -18.36 -3.02 1.05
N GLU A 260 -19.69 -3.04 1.01
CA GLU A 260 -20.54 -3.50 2.11
C GLU A 260 -21.05 -4.90 1.82
N GLY A 261 -21.09 -5.74 2.85
CA GLY A 261 -21.46 -7.14 2.69
C GLY A 261 -21.59 -7.86 4.03
N ALA A 262 -21.28 -9.15 4.01
CA ALA A 262 -21.25 -10.00 5.19
C ALA A 262 -19.99 -10.86 5.23
N GLU A 263 -19.45 -11.02 6.44
CA GLU A 263 -18.54 -12.11 6.78
C GLU A 263 -19.35 -13.34 7.14
N ILE A 264 -19.06 -14.48 6.51
CA ILE A 264 -19.79 -15.73 6.68
C ILE A 264 -18.81 -16.82 7.10
N ARG A 265 -19.18 -17.59 8.12
CA ARG A 265 -18.39 -18.69 8.68
C ARG A 265 -18.88 -20.02 8.09
N PHE A 266 -17.96 -20.72 7.44
CA PHE A 266 -18.17 -22.05 6.87
C PHE A 266 -17.42 -23.09 7.73
N PRO A 267 -18.14 -23.93 8.51
CA PRO A 267 -17.51 -24.97 9.31
C PRO A 267 -16.81 -26.01 8.44
N ILE A 268 -15.62 -26.48 8.87
CA ILE A 268 -14.92 -27.59 8.24
C ILE A 268 -15.06 -28.83 9.12
N PRO A 269 -15.76 -29.89 8.67
CA PRO A 269 -15.85 -31.13 9.45
C PRO A 269 -14.48 -31.77 9.67
N GLY A 270 -14.13 -32.05 10.94
CA GLY A 270 -12.94 -32.84 11.30
C GLY A 270 -11.61 -32.09 11.30
N ALA A 271 -11.58 -30.78 11.03
CA ALA A 271 -10.36 -29.98 11.12
C ALA A 271 -10.07 -29.54 12.57
N VAL A 272 -8.81 -29.67 12.99
CA VAL A 272 -8.30 -29.22 14.30
C VAL A 272 -7.84 -27.76 14.20
N ASP A 273 -8.12 -26.96 15.24
CA ASP A 273 -7.80 -25.53 15.28
C ASP A 273 -6.29 -25.28 15.15
N ALA A 274 -5.87 -24.53 14.14
CA ALA A 274 -4.53 -23.96 14.08
C ALA A 274 -4.51 -22.59 14.76
N GLY A 275 -4.11 -22.55 16.03
CA GLY A 275 -3.44 -21.38 16.58
C GLY A 275 -4.27 -20.13 16.89
N ALA A 276 -5.56 -20.25 17.19
CA ALA A 276 -6.30 -19.23 17.95
C ALA A 276 -6.98 -19.92 19.14
N ALA A 277 -6.99 -19.23 20.29
CA ALA A 277 -7.49 -19.73 21.57
C ALA A 277 -8.76 -20.60 21.41
N VAL A 278 -8.68 -21.81 21.99
CA VAL A 278 -9.73 -22.84 22.08
C VAL A 278 -11.13 -22.25 21.93
N SER A 279 -11.78 -22.51 20.79
CA SER A 279 -13.22 -22.38 20.70
C SER A 279 -13.81 -23.78 20.58
N GLU A 280 -14.76 -24.12 21.44
CA GLU A 280 -15.45 -25.42 21.48
C GLU A 280 -16.32 -25.70 20.23
N ARG A 281 -16.03 -25.08 19.08
CA ARG A 281 -16.85 -25.10 17.85
C ARG A 281 -16.06 -25.23 16.55
N GLY A 282 -14.95 -25.98 16.54
CA GLY A 282 -14.26 -26.41 15.32
C GLY A 282 -13.68 -25.30 14.41
N SER A 283 -12.79 -25.70 13.50
CA SER A 283 -12.20 -24.78 12.52
C SER A 283 -13.23 -24.26 11.52
N ASN A 284 -13.27 -22.94 11.32
CA ASN A 284 -14.16 -22.28 10.36
C ASN A 284 -13.35 -21.49 9.32
N ILE A 285 -13.70 -21.60 8.04
CA ILE A 285 -13.25 -20.64 7.03
C ILE A 285 -14.20 -19.45 7.04
N ILE A 286 -13.65 -18.25 7.13
CA ILE A 286 -14.41 -17.00 7.03
C ILE A 286 -14.28 -16.50 5.60
N VAL A 287 -15.41 -16.13 4.98
CA VAL A 287 -15.43 -15.47 3.66
C VAL A 287 -16.15 -14.14 3.75
N PHE A 288 -15.71 -13.16 2.96
CA PHE A 288 -16.44 -11.91 2.76
C PHE A 288 -17.18 -11.96 1.42
N THR A 289 -18.44 -11.52 1.40
CA THR A 289 -19.21 -11.36 0.16
C THR A 289 -20.09 -10.11 0.21
N THR A 290 -20.19 -9.40 -0.92
CA THR A 290 -21.16 -8.31 -1.14
C THR A 290 -22.53 -8.83 -1.56
N ARG A 291 -22.65 -10.14 -1.86
CA ARG A 291 -23.86 -10.82 -2.31
C ARG A 291 -24.27 -11.94 -1.34
N PRO A 292 -24.50 -11.66 -0.05
CA PRO A 292 -24.95 -12.69 0.88
C PRO A 292 -26.35 -13.23 0.53
N ASP A 293 -27.14 -12.51 -0.30
CA ASP A 293 -28.40 -13.00 -0.87
C ASP A 293 -28.22 -14.26 -1.73
N THR A 294 -27.03 -14.51 -2.27
CA THR A 294 -26.77 -15.65 -3.14
C THR A 294 -26.17 -16.86 -2.40
N LEU A 295 -26.08 -16.81 -1.07
CA LEU A 295 -25.43 -17.83 -0.23
C LEU A 295 -25.98 -19.26 -0.42
N TYR A 296 -27.27 -19.42 -0.72
CA TYR A 296 -27.87 -20.73 -1.04
C TYR A 296 -27.32 -21.33 -2.35
N GLY A 297 -26.80 -20.49 -3.24
CA GLY A 297 -26.18 -20.85 -4.52
C GLY A 297 -24.68 -21.11 -4.41
N ALA A 298 -24.10 -21.02 -3.21
CA ALA A 298 -22.70 -21.37 -2.99
C ALA A 298 -22.52 -22.89 -3.06
N THR A 299 -21.84 -23.37 -4.11
CA THR A 299 -21.69 -24.81 -4.41
C THR A 299 -20.26 -25.33 -4.24
N TYR A 300 -19.29 -24.46 -4.04
CA TYR A 300 -17.90 -24.78 -3.69
C TYR A 300 -17.26 -23.60 -2.95
N MET A 301 -16.08 -23.81 -2.38
CA MET A 301 -15.24 -22.76 -1.81
C MET A 301 -13.89 -22.73 -2.50
N VAL A 302 -13.26 -21.57 -2.51
CA VAL A 302 -11.91 -21.40 -3.04
C VAL A 302 -11.05 -20.66 -2.02
N LEU A 303 -9.88 -21.22 -1.73
CA LEU A 303 -8.84 -20.62 -0.91
C LEU A 303 -7.70 -20.12 -1.80
N ALA A 304 -7.06 -19.02 -1.38
CA ALA A 304 -5.77 -18.64 -1.91
C ALA A 304 -4.74 -19.77 -1.68
N PRO A 305 -3.81 -20.02 -2.62
CA PRO A 305 -2.75 -21.01 -2.46
C PRO A 305 -1.88 -20.82 -1.21
N GLU A 306 -1.78 -19.58 -0.71
CA GLU A 306 -1.02 -19.22 0.47
C GLU A 306 -1.84 -19.28 1.78
N HIS A 307 -3.12 -19.63 1.72
CA HIS A 307 -4.01 -19.61 2.88
C HIS A 307 -3.60 -20.68 3.92
N SER A 308 -3.54 -20.32 5.20
CA SER A 308 -3.08 -21.19 6.30
C SER A 308 -3.86 -22.51 6.41
N PHE A 309 -5.18 -22.49 6.22
CA PHE A 309 -6.00 -23.72 6.17
C PHE A 309 -5.57 -24.74 5.11
N VAL A 310 -4.89 -24.35 4.02
CA VAL A 310 -4.47 -25.30 2.98
C VAL A 310 -3.58 -26.40 3.58
N ASP A 311 -2.65 -26.03 4.47
CA ASP A 311 -1.75 -27.00 5.11
C ASP A 311 -2.47 -27.91 6.12
N LEU A 312 -3.69 -27.56 6.53
CA LEU A 312 -4.46 -28.25 7.58
C LEU A 312 -5.54 -29.18 7.03
N ILE A 313 -6.10 -28.85 5.86
CA ILE A 313 -7.29 -29.53 5.33
C ILE A 313 -6.99 -30.45 4.15
N VAL A 314 -5.88 -30.23 3.44
CA VAL A 314 -5.57 -31.00 2.24
C VAL A 314 -5.33 -32.46 2.61
N THR A 315 -6.01 -33.36 1.93
CA THR A 315 -5.86 -34.80 2.18
C THR A 315 -4.52 -35.31 1.65
N GLU A 316 -4.01 -36.40 2.23
CA GLU A 316 -2.74 -37.01 1.79
C GLU A 316 -2.73 -37.33 0.29
N GLU A 317 -3.87 -37.77 -0.25
CA GLU A 317 -4.03 -38.07 -1.68
C GLU A 317 -3.89 -36.82 -2.57
N GLN A 318 -4.43 -35.67 -2.13
CA GLN A 318 -4.42 -34.43 -2.92
C GLN A 318 -3.15 -33.59 -2.70
N TRP A 319 -2.39 -33.85 -1.62
CA TRP A 319 -1.21 -33.08 -1.25
C TRP A 319 -0.18 -32.92 -2.37
N PRO A 320 0.21 -33.96 -3.14
CA PRO A 320 1.15 -33.79 -4.24
C PRO A 320 0.68 -32.77 -5.29
N GLY A 321 -0.59 -32.85 -5.69
CA GLY A 321 -1.17 -31.95 -6.70
C GLY A 321 -1.33 -30.52 -6.18
N VAL A 322 -1.77 -30.35 -4.93
CA VAL A 322 -1.89 -29.02 -4.30
C VAL A 322 -0.51 -28.39 -4.13
N ARG A 323 0.51 -29.15 -3.72
CA ARG A 323 1.88 -28.66 -3.59
C ARG A 323 2.45 -28.20 -4.93
N GLU A 324 2.34 -29.01 -5.98
CA GLU A 324 2.78 -28.63 -7.32
C GLU A 324 2.07 -27.35 -7.80
N TYR A 325 0.76 -27.27 -7.55
CA TYR A 325 -0.03 -26.09 -7.88
C TYR A 325 0.49 -24.84 -7.15
N ARG A 326 0.71 -24.91 -5.83
CA ARG A 326 1.28 -23.81 -5.02
C ARG A 326 2.66 -23.36 -5.52
N GLU A 327 3.54 -24.31 -5.84
CA GLU A 327 4.88 -24.02 -6.35
C GLU A 327 4.83 -23.30 -7.72
N ARG A 328 3.85 -23.66 -8.57
CA ARG A 328 3.62 -22.98 -9.85
C ARG A 328 3.00 -21.59 -9.66
N THR A 329 2.02 -21.44 -8.78
CA THR A 329 1.31 -20.17 -8.56
C THR A 329 2.16 -19.14 -7.83
N ALA A 330 3.09 -19.57 -6.96
CA ALA A 330 4.04 -18.68 -6.29
C ALA A 330 4.96 -17.93 -7.26
N ARG A 331 5.11 -18.44 -8.50
CA ARG A 331 5.91 -17.81 -9.56
C ARG A 331 5.12 -16.75 -10.36
N LYS A 332 3.81 -16.63 -10.12
CA LYS A 332 2.95 -15.63 -10.74
C LYS A 332 2.80 -14.40 -9.84
N SER A 333 2.78 -13.23 -10.43
CA SER A 333 2.39 -11.98 -9.77
C SER A 333 0.89 -11.95 -9.45
N ASP A 334 0.46 -11.12 -8.49
CA ASP A 334 -0.96 -10.93 -8.19
C ASP A 334 -1.75 -10.52 -9.46
N LEU A 335 -1.15 -9.71 -10.34
CA LEU A 335 -1.77 -9.30 -11.59
C LEU A 335 -1.96 -10.46 -12.58
N GLU A 336 -0.95 -11.31 -12.76
CA GLU A 336 -1.04 -12.51 -13.59
C GLU A 336 -2.08 -13.52 -13.06
N ARG A 337 -2.50 -13.36 -11.81
CA ARG A 337 -3.54 -14.15 -11.15
C ARG A 337 -4.93 -13.51 -11.23
N THR A 338 -5.04 -12.21 -11.55
CA THR A 338 -6.34 -11.53 -11.73
C THR A 338 -7.05 -11.94 -13.02
N ASP A 339 -8.17 -11.28 -13.36
CA ASP A 339 -9.01 -11.54 -14.54
C ASP A 339 -8.29 -11.40 -15.89
N LEU A 340 -7.04 -10.91 -15.91
CA LEU A 340 -6.15 -10.97 -17.07
C LEU A 340 -5.70 -12.41 -17.41
N ALA A 341 -5.83 -13.35 -16.47
CA ALA A 341 -5.57 -14.76 -16.69
C ALA A 341 -6.67 -15.38 -17.57
N LYS A 342 -6.32 -15.68 -18.83
CA LYS A 342 -7.25 -16.28 -19.81
C LYS A 342 -7.72 -17.69 -19.45
N GLU A 343 -7.02 -18.38 -18.56
CA GLU A 343 -7.34 -19.76 -18.17
C GLU A 343 -7.55 -19.86 -16.66
N LYS A 344 -8.77 -20.20 -16.23
CA LYS A 344 -9.06 -20.52 -14.83
C LYS A 344 -8.35 -21.83 -14.46
N THR A 345 -7.63 -21.86 -13.34
CA THR A 345 -6.96 -23.08 -12.86
C THR A 345 -7.26 -23.30 -11.39
N GLY A 346 -7.21 -24.54 -10.92
CA GLY A 346 -7.43 -24.86 -9.51
C GLY A 346 -7.24 -26.35 -9.24
N VAL A 347 -7.08 -26.70 -7.97
CA VAL A 347 -6.93 -28.09 -7.50
C VAL A 347 -7.85 -28.32 -6.31
N PHE A 348 -8.55 -29.46 -6.32
CA PHE A 348 -9.41 -29.87 -5.22
C PHE A 348 -8.57 -30.30 -4.03
N THR A 349 -8.93 -29.86 -2.82
CA THR A 349 -8.15 -30.15 -1.61
C THR A 349 -8.43 -31.55 -1.02
N GLY A 350 -9.52 -32.20 -1.45
CA GLY A 350 -10.04 -33.38 -0.75
C GLY A 350 -10.95 -33.05 0.44
N ALA A 351 -10.96 -31.78 0.87
CA ALA A 351 -11.76 -31.30 1.98
C ALA A 351 -13.08 -30.66 1.54
N TYR A 352 -14.01 -30.58 2.48
CA TYR A 352 -15.32 -29.98 2.30
C TYR A 352 -15.61 -29.01 3.44
N ALA A 353 -16.33 -27.94 3.12
CA ALA A 353 -16.94 -27.07 4.11
C ALA A 353 -18.45 -27.31 4.17
N ILE A 354 -19.09 -26.85 5.25
CA ILE A 354 -20.55 -26.87 5.41
C ILE A 354 -21.10 -25.49 5.09
N ASN A 355 -22.05 -25.44 4.15
CA ASN A 355 -22.77 -24.21 3.89
C ASN A 355 -23.78 -23.96 5.05
N PRO A 356 -23.68 -22.82 5.77
CA PRO A 356 -24.42 -22.60 7.01
C PRO A 356 -25.94 -22.45 6.82
N VAL A 357 -26.44 -22.20 5.60
CA VAL A 357 -27.88 -21.97 5.37
C VAL A 357 -28.66 -23.22 5.00
N ASN A 358 -27.99 -24.27 4.55
CA ASN A 358 -28.62 -25.51 4.09
C ASN A 358 -27.92 -26.80 4.57
N ALA A 359 -26.81 -26.67 5.32
CA ALA A 359 -25.99 -27.77 5.82
C ALA A 359 -25.38 -28.70 4.74
N GLU A 360 -25.36 -28.27 3.48
CA GLU A 360 -24.76 -29.03 2.40
C GLU A 360 -23.22 -29.01 2.50
N ARG A 361 -22.59 -30.13 2.12
CA ARG A 361 -21.14 -30.22 1.98
C ARG A 361 -20.72 -29.67 0.64
N ILE A 362 -19.87 -28.64 0.65
CA ILE A 362 -19.33 -28.02 -0.56
C ILE A 362 -17.81 -28.26 -0.65
N PRO A 363 -17.28 -28.69 -1.80
CA PRO A 363 -15.85 -28.98 -1.96
C PRO A 363 -15.01 -27.71 -1.82
N ILE A 364 -13.84 -27.84 -1.17
CA ILE A 364 -12.87 -26.74 -1.03
C ILE A 364 -11.78 -26.92 -2.09
N TRP A 365 -11.55 -25.87 -2.86
CA TRP A 365 -10.53 -25.79 -3.91
C TRP A 365 -9.46 -24.78 -3.54
N VAL A 366 -8.28 -24.94 -4.15
CA VAL A 366 -7.23 -23.92 -4.17
C VAL A 366 -7.14 -23.39 -5.58
N ALA A 367 -7.21 -22.07 -5.75
CA ALA A 367 -7.09 -21.43 -7.06
C ALA A 367 -6.37 -20.09 -6.96
N ASP A 368 -5.60 -19.75 -7.99
CA ASP A 368 -4.74 -18.57 -8.00
C ASP A 368 -5.48 -17.24 -8.12
N TYR A 369 -6.70 -17.23 -8.67
CA TYR A 369 -7.52 -16.01 -8.76
C TYR A 369 -8.02 -15.49 -7.41
N VAL A 370 -7.92 -16.28 -6.34
CA VAL A 370 -8.15 -15.83 -4.96
C VAL A 370 -6.82 -15.36 -4.36
N LEU A 371 -6.79 -14.13 -3.87
CA LEU A 371 -5.60 -13.49 -3.33
C LEU A 371 -5.68 -13.42 -1.79
N LEU A 372 -4.64 -13.87 -1.09
CA LEU A 372 -4.59 -13.86 0.38
C LEU A 372 -4.79 -12.45 0.97
N GLY A 373 -4.23 -11.44 0.32
CA GLY A 373 -4.32 -10.03 0.74
C GLY A 373 -5.63 -9.33 0.34
N TYR A 374 -6.66 -10.05 -0.11
CA TYR A 374 -7.97 -9.49 -0.44
C TYR A 374 -9.09 -10.22 0.30
N GLY A 375 -9.89 -9.46 1.07
CA GLY A 375 -10.88 -10.02 1.97
C GLY A 375 -10.22 -10.93 3.01
N THR A 376 -10.68 -12.18 3.09
CA THR A 376 -10.13 -13.19 4.01
C THR A 376 -9.17 -14.17 3.34
N GLY A 377 -8.83 -13.96 2.05
CA GLY A 377 -8.10 -14.96 1.27
C GLY A 377 -8.92 -16.21 0.92
N ALA A 378 -10.23 -16.17 1.13
CA ALA A 378 -11.17 -17.24 0.83
C ALA A 378 -12.48 -16.66 0.28
N ILE A 379 -13.11 -17.37 -0.67
CA ILE A 379 -14.41 -17.01 -1.25
C ILE A 379 -15.36 -18.21 -1.28
N MET A 380 -16.65 -17.91 -1.32
CA MET A 380 -17.68 -18.89 -1.67
C MET A 380 -17.98 -18.75 -3.17
N GLY A 381 -17.94 -19.85 -3.91
CA GLY A 381 -18.20 -19.85 -5.34
C GLY A 381 -19.71 -19.96 -5.61
N VAL A 382 -20.27 -18.97 -6.30
CA VAL A 382 -21.71 -18.90 -6.65
C VAL A 382 -21.88 -18.81 -8.18
N PRO A 383 -21.72 -19.93 -8.92
CA PRO A 383 -21.64 -19.93 -10.38
C PRO A 383 -22.79 -19.28 -11.13
N ALA A 384 -24.01 -19.33 -10.60
CA ALA A 384 -25.14 -18.76 -11.29
C ALA A 384 -25.12 -17.21 -11.26
N HIS A 385 -24.36 -16.58 -10.35
CA HIS A 385 -24.44 -15.13 -10.11
C HIS A 385 -23.08 -14.41 -10.04
N ASP A 386 -21.99 -15.07 -10.44
CA ASP A 386 -20.66 -14.47 -10.66
C ASP A 386 -20.04 -15.14 -11.90
N GLU A 387 -19.61 -14.34 -12.88
CA GLU A 387 -19.07 -14.82 -14.15
C GLU A 387 -17.78 -15.64 -13.97
N ARG A 388 -16.91 -15.26 -13.03
CA ARG A 388 -15.64 -15.96 -12.78
C ARG A 388 -15.92 -17.30 -12.12
N ASP A 389 -16.88 -17.34 -11.21
CA ASP A 389 -17.30 -18.58 -10.58
C ASP A 389 -18.00 -19.52 -11.57
N LEU A 390 -18.74 -18.96 -12.54
CA LEU A 390 -19.37 -19.71 -13.62
C LEU A 390 -18.34 -20.40 -14.52
N GLU A 391 -17.31 -19.66 -14.95
CA GLU A 391 -16.22 -20.19 -15.77
C GLU A 391 -15.46 -21.30 -15.04
N PHE A 392 -15.14 -21.09 -13.76
CA PHE A 392 -14.48 -22.09 -12.93
C PHE A 392 -15.36 -23.34 -12.77
N ALA A 393 -16.65 -23.17 -12.45
CA ALA A 393 -17.57 -24.28 -12.28
C ALA A 393 -17.78 -25.09 -13.56
N ARG A 394 -17.89 -24.43 -14.72
CA ARG A 394 -17.97 -25.12 -16.02
C ARG A 394 -16.70 -25.91 -16.33
N LYS A 395 -15.52 -25.38 -15.99
CA LYS A 395 -14.25 -26.06 -16.23
C LYS A 395 -14.08 -27.31 -15.36
N PHE A 396 -14.52 -27.25 -14.11
CA PHE A 396 -14.34 -28.32 -13.12
C PHE A 396 -15.60 -29.14 -12.85
N ASP A 397 -16.63 -29.00 -13.70
CA ASP A 397 -17.92 -29.71 -13.61
C ASP A 397 -18.57 -29.58 -12.22
N LEU A 398 -18.57 -28.35 -11.67
CA LEU A 398 -19.14 -28.05 -10.36
C LEU A 398 -20.61 -27.64 -10.49
N PRO A 399 -21.46 -27.91 -9.47
CA PRO A 399 -22.87 -27.59 -9.53
C PRO A 399 -23.14 -26.09 -9.72
N ILE A 400 -24.15 -25.76 -10.54
CA ILE A 400 -24.62 -24.40 -10.79
C ILE A 400 -26.06 -24.31 -10.29
N ARG A 401 -26.34 -23.41 -9.35
CA ARG A 401 -27.66 -23.26 -8.74
C ARG A 401 -28.17 -21.82 -8.85
N GLU A 402 -29.27 -21.64 -9.57
CA GLU A 402 -29.99 -20.37 -9.61
C GLU A 402 -30.65 -20.10 -8.24
N VAL A 403 -30.40 -18.92 -7.70
CA VAL A 403 -30.95 -18.44 -6.42
C VAL A 403 -31.40 -16.99 -6.48
N VAL A 404 -31.19 -16.31 -7.61
CA VAL A 404 -31.70 -14.98 -7.91
C VAL A 404 -32.27 -15.03 -9.32
N HIS A 405 -33.56 -14.75 -9.44
CA HIS A 405 -34.25 -14.68 -10.72
C HIS A 405 -34.23 -13.24 -11.24
N PRO A 406 -33.75 -12.98 -12.47
CA PRO A 406 -33.78 -11.65 -13.08
C PRO A 406 -35.21 -11.14 -13.30
N LEU A 407 -35.41 -9.82 -13.19
CA LEU A 407 -36.71 -9.21 -13.47
C LEU A 407 -36.85 -8.74 -14.93
N GLY A 408 -35.74 -8.58 -15.65
CA GLY A 408 -35.69 -8.02 -17.01
C GLY A 408 -35.75 -9.06 -18.14
N GLY A 409 -35.96 -10.34 -17.80
CA GLY A 409 -35.93 -11.44 -18.78
C GLY A 409 -34.52 -11.84 -19.22
N GLU A 410 -33.48 -11.43 -18.49
CA GLU A 410 -32.12 -11.92 -18.69
C GLU A 410 -32.00 -13.42 -18.35
N GLU A 411 -30.99 -14.07 -18.92
CA GLU A 411 -30.65 -15.45 -18.57
C GLU A 411 -30.22 -15.53 -17.10
N PRO A 412 -30.80 -16.42 -16.28
CA PRO A 412 -30.48 -16.48 -14.85
C PRO A 412 -29.07 -16.98 -14.53
N ILE A 413 -28.42 -17.70 -15.45
CA ILE A 413 -27.07 -18.24 -15.26
C ILE A 413 -26.03 -17.23 -15.74
N GLY A 414 -25.21 -16.76 -14.82
CA GLY A 414 -24.25 -15.67 -15.04
C GLY A 414 -24.83 -14.29 -14.71
N PHE A 415 -26.03 -14.21 -14.12
CA PHE A 415 -26.68 -12.94 -13.82
C PHE A 415 -26.07 -12.26 -12.58
N VAL A 416 -25.41 -11.12 -12.78
CA VAL A 416 -24.74 -10.37 -11.71
C VAL A 416 -25.60 -9.26 -11.08
N GLY A 417 -26.83 -9.07 -11.58
CA GLY A 417 -27.73 -7.98 -11.17
C GLY A 417 -28.53 -8.23 -9.89
N GLU A 418 -29.42 -7.29 -9.59
CA GLU A 418 -30.46 -7.45 -8.55
C GLU A 418 -31.69 -8.15 -9.14
N GLY A 419 -32.30 -9.05 -8.37
CA GLY A 419 -33.48 -9.79 -8.79
C GLY A 419 -34.34 -10.23 -7.60
N ILE A 420 -35.08 -11.33 -7.78
CA ILE A 420 -35.87 -11.95 -6.72
C ILE A 420 -35.17 -13.21 -6.24
N ALA A 421 -34.96 -13.35 -4.93
CA ALA A 421 -34.40 -14.56 -4.36
C ALA A 421 -35.34 -15.75 -4.59
N ILE A 422 -34.81 -16.84 -5.13
CA ILE A 422 -35.51 -18.11 -5.34
C ILE A 422 -34.67 -19.26 -4.79
N ASN A 423 -35.27 -20.44 -4.61
CA ASN A 423 -34.59 -21.63 -4.08
C ASN A 423 -33.86 -21.35 -2.75
N SER A 424 -34.35 -20.38 -1.98
CA SER A 424 -33.63 -19.80 -0.85
C SER A 424 -34.57 -19.66 0.35
N PRO A 425 -34.95 -20.75 1.03
CA PRO A 425 -36.11 -20.79 1.96
C PRO A 425 -36.22 -19.66 2.99
N VAL A 426 -35.11 -19.14 3.50
CA VAL A 426 -35.11 -18.03 4.47
C VAL A 426 -35.47 -16.68 3.84
N ILE A 427 -35.12 -16.46 2.58
CA ILE A 427 -35.24 -15.19 1.85
C ILE A 427 -36.09 -15.30 0.58
N ASP A 428 -36.72 -16.45 0.36
CA ASP A 428 -37.45 -16.77 -0.87
C ASP A 428 -38.54 -15.72 -1.17
N GLY A 429 -38.63 -15.32 -2.43
CA GLY A 429 -39.55 -14.30 -2.92
C GLY A 429 -39.15 -12.85 -2.60
N LEU A 430 -38.04 -12.60 -1.89
CA LEU A 430 -37.62 -11.25 -1.57
C LEU A 430 -36.75 -10.61 -2.66
N PRO A 431 -36.90 -9.30 -2.94
CA PRO A 431 -35.93 -8.57 -3.75
C PRO A 431 -34.54 -8.57 -3.13
N SER A 432 -33.48 -8.63 -3.96
CA SER A 432 -32.06 -8.74 -3.51
C SER A 432 -31.71 -7.82 -2.34
N ARG A 433 -32.09 -6.54 -2.36
CA ARG A 433 -31.79 -5.60 -1.26
C ARG A 433 -32.41 -6.01 0.09
N GLN A 434 -33.65 -6.54 0.06
CA GLN A 434 -34.31 -7.03 1.26
C GLN A 434 -33.75 -8.39 1.68
N ALA A 435 -33.42 -9.25 0.70
CA ALA A 435 -32.80 -10.54 0.92
C ALA A 435 -31.42 -10.41 1.60
N ILE A 436 -30.54 -9.51 1.12
CA ILE A 436 -29.23 -9.20 1.70
C ILE A 436 -29.36 -8.87 3.19
N ARG A 437 -30.27 -7.96 3.55
CA ARG A 437 -30.50 -7.57 4.95
C ARG A 437 -30.99 -8.77 5.78
N LYS A 438 -32.04 -9.46 5.30
CA LYS A 438 -32.66 -10.57 6.04
C LYS A 438 -31.71 -11.74 6.26
N ILE A 439 -30.92 -12.11 5.25
CA ILE A 439 -29.98 -13.24 5.39
C ILE A 439 -28.79 -12.88 6.28
N THR A 440 -28.31 -11.64 6.23
CA THR A 440 -27.24 -11.16 7.12
C THR A 440 -27.71 -11.18 8.58
N ASP A 441 -28.90 -10.65 8.86
CA ASP A 441 -29.51 -10.72 10.21
C ASP A 441 -29.72 -12.17 10.67
N TRP A 442 -30.09 -13.07 9.76
CA TRP A 442 -30.28 -14.49 10.05
C TRP A 442 -28.98 -15.18 10.44
N LEU A 443 -27.89 -14.87 9.73
CA LEU A 443 -26.53 -15.37 10.01
C LEU A 443 -26.03 -14.87 11.36
N GLU A 444 -26.21 -13.59 11.66
CA GLU A 444 -25.83 -12.98 12.95
C GLU A 444 -26.53 -13.64 14.13
N LYS A 445 -27.85 -13.79 14.06
CA LYS A 445 -28.65 -14.42 15.12
C LYS A 445 -28.26 -15.86 15.41
N ARG A 446 -27.65 -16.56 14.44
CA ARG A 446 -27.19 -17.94 14.57
C ARG A 446 -25.68 -18.07 14.83
N GLY A 447 -24.94 -16.96 14.85
CA GLY A 447 -23.49 -16.96 15.02
C GLY A 447 -22.72 -17.53 13.82
N HIS A 448 -23.34 -17.54 12.63
CA HIS A 448 -22.74 -18.01 11.38
C HIS A 448 -22.16 -16.89 10.52
N GLY A 449 -22.31 -15.63 10.93
CA GLY A 449 -21.76 -14.50 10.18
C GLY A 449 -22.10 -13.17 10.84
N LYS A 450 -21.66 -12.08 10.22
CA LYS A 450 -21.97 -10.70 10.61
C LYS A 450 -21.91 -9.76 9.41
N SER A 451 -22.62 -8.65 9.48
CA SER A 451 -22.40 -7.53 8.55
C SER A 451 -20.94 -7.06 8.65
N ALA A 452 -20.36 -6.75 7.50
CA ALA A 452 -18.98 -6.32 7.41
C ALA A 452 -18.80 -5.29 6.30
N THR A 453 -17.85 -4.38 6.51
CA THR A 453 -17.34 -3.48 5.47
C THR A 453 -15.93 -3.93 5.14
N ASN A 454 -15.65 -4.11 3.85
CA ASN A 454 -14.34 -4.49 3.35
C ASN A 454 -13.79 -3.37 2.45
N TYR A 455 -12.47 -3.31 2.34
CA TYR A 455 -11.76 -2.36 1.47
C TYR A 455 -10.83 -3.11 0.53
N LYS A 456 -10.65 -2.58 -0.67
CA LYS A 456 -9.60 -3.02 -1.59
C LYS A 456 -8.21 -2.56 -1.12
N LEU A 457 -8.15 -1.43 -0.42
CA LEU A 457 -6.92 -0.91 0.19
C LEU A 457 -6.26 -1.98 1.06
N ARG A 458 -4.95 -2.13 0.93
CA ARG A 458 -4.12 -3.00 1.75
C ARG A 458 -3.27 -2.17 2.70
N ASP A 459 -2.80 -2.79 3.77
CA ASP A 459 -1.80 -2.17 4.63
C ASP A 459 -0.51 -1.91 3.85
N TRP A 460 0.17 -0.82 4.19
CA TRP A 460 1.27 -0.29 3.40
C TRP A 460 2.58 -0.98 3.79
N LEU A 461 3.21 -1.66 2.84
CA LEU A 461 4.53 -2.27 3.00
C LEU A 461 5.61 -1.17 3.11
N PHE A 462 6.17 -1.02 4.32
CA PHE A 462 6.96 0.13 4.73
C PHE A 462 8.43 -0.19 5.05
N SER A 463 8.92 -1.38 4.72
CA SER A 463 10.34 -1.73 4.79
C SER A 463 10.94 -2.03 3.42
N ARG A 464 12.23 -1.74 3.26
CA ARG A 464 13.04 -2.06 2.07
C ARG A 464 14.35 -2.71 2.50
N GLN A 465 14.82 -3.67 1.71
CA GLN A 465 16.08 -4.39 1.94
C GLN A 465 17.21 -3.66 1.22
N ARG A 466 17.38 -2.37 1.51
CA ARG A 466 18.26 -1.46 0.76
C ARG A 466 19.16 -0.67 1.70
N TYR A 467 20.21 -0.10 1.15
CA TYR A 467 21.16 0.70 1.92
C TYR A 467 20.74 2.16 1.95
N TRP A 468 20.37 2.71 0.78
CA TRP A 468 20.09 4.13 0.63
C TRP A 468 18.65 4.50 1.00
N GLY A 469 18.33 4.31 2.27
CA GLY A 469 17.06 4.71 2.87
C GLY A 469 17.22 5.04 4.34
N GLU A 470 16.16 5.51 4.96
CA GLU A 470 16.15 5.91 6.38
C GLU A 470 16.12 4.66 7.27
N PRO A 471 17.07 4.46 8.21
CA PRO A 471 17.01 3.32 9.12
C PRO A 471 15.76 3.35 10.00
N LEU A 472 15.12 2.20 10.16
CA LEU A 472 14.03 2.03 11.12
C LEU A 472 14.57 2.11 12.55
N PRO A 473 14.01 2.96 13.44
CA PRO A 473 14.49 3.16 14.81
C PRO A 473 14.02 2.04 15.75
N ILE A 474 14.27 0.78 15.37
CA ILE A 474 13.85 -0.43 16.06
C ILE A 474 15.06 -1.31 16.37
N VAL A 475 15.02 -2.00 17.51
CA VAL A 475 15.93 -3.09 17.86
C VAL A 475 15.18 -4.40 18.10
N TRP A 476 15.89 -5.50 17.93
CA TRP A 476 15.41 -6.87 18.09
C TRP A 476 16.16 -7.55 19.23
N GLU A 477 15.44 -8.04 20.23
CA GLU A 477 15.97 -8.84 21.34
C GLU A 477 15.13 -10.12 21.46
N GLU A 478 15.76 -11.30 21.35
CA GLU A 478 15.09 -12.62 21.43
C GLU A 478 13.86 -12.75 20.51
N GLY A 479 13.94 -12.18 19.29
CA GLY A 479 12.86 -12.21 18.30
C GLY A 479 11.73 -11.20 18.53
N LYS A 480 11.81 -10.39 19.59
CA LYS A 480 10.86 -9.31 19.89
C LYS A 480 11.43 -7.98 19.43
N HIS A 481 10.59 -7.17 18.82
CA HIS A 481 10.94 -5.83 18.39
C HIS A 481 10.65 -4.80 19.50
N GLN A 482 11.49 -3.77 19.59
CA GLN A 482 11.36 -2.67 20.54
C GLN A 482 11.78 -1.36 19.88
N ALA A 483 11.03 -0.29 20.14
CA ALA A 483 11.40 1.06 19.73
C ALA A 483 12.64 1.56 20.47
N LEU A 484 13.50 2.29 19.78
CA LEU A 484 14.54 3.10 20.41
C LEU A 484 13.94 4.29 21.17
N ASP A 485 14.70 4.83 22.12
CA ASP A 485 14.35 6.08 22.81
C ASP A 485 14.51 7.26 21.83
N GLU A 486 13.64 8.26 21.92
CA GLU A 486 13.70 9.45 21.04
C GLU A 486 15.04 10.20 21.16
N ARG A 487 15.73 10.09 22.30
CA ARG A 487 17.06 10.66 22.53
C ARG A 487 18.15 10.00 21.71
N ASP A 488 17.94 8.76 21.27
CA ASP A 488 18.87 8.01 20.42
C ASP A 488 18.72 8.37 18.93
N LEU A 489 17.79 9.27 18.57
CA LEU A 489 17.58 9.72 17.20
C LEU A 489 18.48 10.93 16.82
N PRO A 490 19.01 10.97 15.58
CA PRO A 490 18.74 10.04 14.49
C PRO A 490 19.59 8.77 14.52
N VAL A 491 19.04 7.66 14.05
CA VAL A 491 19.80 6.46 13.69
C VAL A 491 20.46 6.71 12.34
N ILE A 492 21.77 7.00 12.36
CA ILE A 492 22.56 7.28 11.16
C ILE A 492 23.10 5.96 10.59
N PRO A 493 22.87 5.65 9.30
CA PRO A 493 23.44 4.45 8.68
C PRO A 493 24.97 4.56 8.57
N PRO A 494 25.72 3.46 8.72
CA PRO A 494 27.16 3.45 8.59
C PRO A 494 27.54 3.56 7.10
N ALA A 495 28.73 4.09 6.81
CA ALA A 495 29.26 4.01 5.45
C ALA A 495 29.52 2.54 5.06
N LEU A 496 29.07 2.14 3.88
CA LEU A 496 29.33 0.82 3.31
C LEU A 496 30.03 0.94 1.96
N ASP A 497 31.10 0.17 1.78
CA ASP A 497 31.77 0.04 0.47
C ASP A 497 30.94 -0.83 -0.48
N ASP A 498 30.43 -1.96 0.02
CA ASP A 498 29.46 -2.81 -0.67
C ASP A 498 28.04 -2.55 -0.16
N TYR A 499 27.35 -1.64 -0.82
CA TYR A 499 25.94 -1.32 -0.58
C TYR A 499 25.00 -1.96 -1.61
N LYS A 500 25.49 -2.86 -2.47
CA LYS A 500 24.65 -3.48 -3.51
C LYS A 500 23.63 -4.43 -2.87
N PRO A 501 22.43 -4.54 -3.45
CA PRO A 501 21.43 -5.51 -3.01
C PRO A 501 21.98 -6.95 -3.01
N THR A 502 21.51 -7.77 -2.07
CA THR A 502 21.88 -9.18 -2.01
C THR A 502 20.92 -10.04 -2.83
N ALA A 503 21.41 -11.15 -3.40
CA ALA A 503 20.56 -12.08 -4.14
C ALA A 503 19.55 -12.84 -3.24
N THR A 504 19.89 -12.98 -1.96
CA THR A 504 19.07 -13.62 -0.92
C THR A 504 17.99 -12.71 -0.37
N GLY A 505 18.09 -11.39 -0.59
CA GLY A 505 17.18 -10.38 -0.07
C GLY A 505 17.46 -9.97 1.38
N GLU A 506 18.64 -10.26 1.89
CA GLU A 506 19.12 -9.65 3.12
C GLU A 506 19.47 -8.16 2.91
N PRO A 507 19.07 -7.26 3.82
CA PRO A 507 19.40 -5.85 3.70
C PRO A 507 20.91 -5.60 3.74
N PRO A 508 21.47 -4.73 2.87
CA PRO A 508 22.89 -4.39 2.86
C PRO A 508 23.45 -3.94 4.22
N LEU A 509 22.64 -3.25 5.04
CA LEU A 509 23.02 -2.83 6.40
C LEU A 509 23.43 -4.00 7.30
N GLY A 510 22.96 -5.21 7.02
CA GLY A 510 23.38 -6.43 7.71
C GLY A 510 24.88 -6.72 7.63
N ARG A 511 25.60 -6.17 6.63
CA ARG A 511 27.05 -6.29 6.49
C ARG A 511 27.83 -5.51 7.56
N ALA A 512 27.25 -4.43 8.10
CA ALA A 512 27.87 -3.59 9.12
C ALA A 512 27.67 -4.20 10.53
N THR A 513 28.27 -5.35 10.79
CA THR A 513 28.02 -6.15 12.01
C THR A 513 28.20 -5.39 13.32
N GLU A 514 29.18 -4.48 13.38
CA GLU A 514 29.40 -3.61 14.56
C GLU A 514 28.28 -2.58 14.74
N TRP A 515 27.79 -1.98 13.65
CA TRP A 515 26.66 -1.04 13.71
C TRP A 515 25.34 -1.77 13.99
N VAL A 516 25.15 -2.98 13.46
CA VAL A 516 23.96 -3.78 13.72
C VAL A 516 23.89 -4.18 15.20
N ARG A 517 25.01 -4.44 15.87
CA ARG A 517 25.02 -4.74 17.31
C ARG A 517 24.66 -3.49 18.13
N TYR A 518 23.45 -3.45 18.70
CA TYR A 518 23.03 -2.37 19.60
C TYR A 518 23.54 -2.62 21.03
N SER A 519 23.44 -3.85 21.49
CA SER A 519 23.98 -4.32 22.77
C SER A 519 24.35 -5.80 22.66
N ASP A 520 24.78 -6.41 23.77
CA ASP A 520 25.04 -7.86 23.82
C ASP A 520 23.80 -8.72 23.54
N LYS A 521 22.60 -8.15 23.68
CA LYS A 521 21.32 -8.85 23.54
C LYS A 521 20.45 -8.36 22.39
N ALA A 522 20.73 -7.17 21.87
CA ALA A 522 19.87 -6.49 20.90
C ALA A 522 20.60 -6.13 19.60
N LEU A 523 19.90 -6.32 18.48
CA LEU A 523 20.36 -5.99 17.14
C LEU A 523 19.47 -4.91 16.52
N ARG A 524 20.03 -3.93 15.82
CA ARG A 524 19.27 -2.92 15.07
C ARG A 524 18.50 -3.58 13.92
N GLU A 525 17.33 -3.04 13.61
CA GLU A 525 16.65 -3.31 12.35
C GLU A 525 17.54 -2.90 11.18
N THR A 526 17.63 -3.78 10.17
CA THR A 526 18.52 -3.59 9.01
C THR A 526 17.76 -3.21 7.75
N ASN A 527 16.43 -3.34 7.76
CA ASN A 527 15.60 -2.73 6.74
C ASN A 527 15.57 -1.20 6.90
N THR A 528 15.42 -0.51 5.77
CA THR A 528 15.18 0.94 5.73
C THR A 528 13.71 1.23 5.39
N MET A 529 13.28 2.45 5.62
CA MET A 529 12.00 2.96 5.11
C MET A 529 12.04 3.09 3.57
N PRO A 530 10.87 3.06 2.89
CA PRO A 530 10.73 3.17 1.43
C PRO A 530 11.40 4.40 0.81
#